data_AF-A0AAU1I1P0-F1
#
_entry.id   AF-A0AAU1I1P0-F1
#
_cell.length_a   1.000
_cell.length_b   1.000
_cell.length_c   1.000
_cell.angle_alpha   90.00
_cell.angle_beta   90.00
_cell.angle_gamma   90.00
#
_symmetry.space_group_name_H-M   'P 1'
#
loop_
_entity.id
_entity.type
_entity.pdbx_description
1 polymer ?
#
loop_
_entity_poly.entity_id
_entity_poly.type
_entity_poly.pdbx_seq_one_letter_code
_entity_poly.pdbx_strand_id
1 'polypeptide(L)'
;MRFQLTEDQVALRAGVRELLARRFGPQELRAAVDEPGRLDRALWRELGAAGFFALRLPEARGGVGLELPEAVLAFEEAGRTLLPGPLVATHLAAGTVPGAATGEAVVAAAGNGLVEWLEQADVVRGDAAGAVPLRSVDPLTPLHRVPAAGAVDPVAVLLTAAEQLGGATRVCELAVQHARTREQFGQPIGAFQAIKHLCAEMLVRTETARAAVYAAAVTADPADIHTARLLADEAAVRGARDCLQVHGGMGFTWEFELHLHLKRAWVRTHRAGEATESEETLAAELLAQPI
;
A
#
# COMPACT_ATOMS: atom_id res chain seq x y z
N MET A 1 12.04 -23.02 -3.15
CA MET A 1 10.95 -22.10 -2.75
C MET A 1 9.71 -22.40 -3.57
N ARG A 2 8.52 -22.39 -2.96
CA ARG A 2 7.23 -22.45 -3.66
C ARG A 2 6.62 -21.05 -3.62
N PHE A 3 6.57 -20.36 -4.76
CA PHE A 3 5.98 -19.01 -4.89
C PHE A 3 4.50 -19.04 -5.27
N GLN A 4 3.94 -20.23 -5.51
CA GLN A 4 2.53 -20.38 -5.81
C GLN A 4 1.72 -20.22 -4.52
N LEU A 5 0.72 -19.36 -4.56
CA LEU A 5 -0.24 -19.22 -3.48
C LEU A 5 -1.03 -20.51 -3.28
N THR A 6 -1.39 -20.80 -2.03
CA THR A 6 -2.34 -21.88 -1.72
C THR A 6 -3.74 -21.53 -2.21
N GLU A 7 -4.63 -22.52 -2.29
CA GLU A 7 -6.04 -22.29 -2.65
C GLU A 7 -6.71 -21.31 -1.69
N ASP A 8 -6.44 -21.43 -0.38
CA ASP A 8 -6.95 -20.53 0.65
C ASP A 8 -6.44 -19.10 0.48
N GLN A 9 -5.16 -18.92 0.16
CA GLN A 9 -4.57 -17.60 -0.13
C GLN A 9 -5.16 -16.97 -1.39
N VAL A 10 -5.42 -17.78 -2.43
CA VAL A 10 -6.11 -17.32 -3.64
C VAL A 10 -7.55 -16.89 -3.32
N ALA A 11 -8.28 -17.68 -2.54
CA ALA A 11 -9.63 -17.39 -2.11
C ALA A 11 -9.71 -16.13 -1.25
N LEU A 12 -8.79 -15.97 -0.29
CA LEU A 12 -8.68 -14.76 0.54
C LEU A 12 -8.46 -13.52 -0.32
N ARG A 13 -7.47 -13.54 -1.22
CA ARG A 13 -7.18 -12.41 -2.10
C ARG A 13 -8.40 -12.06 -2.97
N ALA A 14 -9.08 -13.06 -3.51
CA ALA A 14 -10.30 -12.85 -4.29
C ALA A 14 -11.42 -12.23 -3.45
N GLY A 15 -11.63 -12.72 -2.21
CA GLY A 15 -12.64 -12.20 -1.29
C GLY A 15 -12.37 -10.76 -0.86
N VAL A 16 -11.11 -10.40 -0.55
CA VAL A 16 -10.74 -9.01 -0.24
C VAL A 16 -10.96 -8.12 -1.46
N ARG A 17 -10.56 -8.56 -2.65
CA ARG A 17 -10.78 -7.81 -3.89
C ARG A 17 -12.27 -7.55 -4.15
N GLU A 18 -13.11 -8.57 -3.98
CA GLU A 18 -14.56 -8.44 -4.17
C GLU A 18 -15.18 -7.49 -3.14
N LEU A 19 -14.79 -7.61 -1.86
CA LEU A 19 -15.20 -6.71 -0.79
C LEU A 19 -14.87 -5.26 -1.15
N LEU A 20 -13.62 -4.98 -1.52
CA LEU A 20 -13.18 -3.63 -1.84
C LEU A 20 -13.84 -3.09 -3.11
N ALA A 21 -13.99 -3.91 -4.15
CA ALA A 21 -14.68 -3.50 -5.37
C ALA A 21 -16.15 -3.14 -5.12
N ARG A 22 -16.81 -3.82 -4.18
CA ARG A 22 -18.20 -3.55 -3.79
C ARG A 22 -18.35 -2.32 -2.89
N ARG A 23 -17.33 -2.01 -2.08
CA ARG A 23 -17.42 -1.02 -0.99
C ARG A 23 -16.65 0.27 -1.23
N PHE A 24 -15.64 0.24 -2.09
CA PHE A 24 -14.78 1.36 -2.40
C PHE A 24 -14.40 1.31 -3.89
N GLY A 25 -15.40 1.55 -4.74
CA GLY A 25 -15.23 1.60 -6.19
C GLY A 25 -14.81 2.99 -6.67
N PRO A 26 -14.82 3.23 -8.00
CA PRO A 26 -14.41 4.50 -8.58
C PRO A 26 -15.25 5.71 -8.13
N GLN A 27 -16.53 5.49 -7.77
CA GLN A 27 -17.39 6.58 -7.29
C GLN A 27 -16.99 7.00 -5.88
N GLU A 28 -16.77 6.04 -5.00
CA GLU A 28 -16.32 6.28 -3.61
C GLU A 28 -14.92 6.89 -3.58
N LEU A 29 -14.02 6.43 -4.46
CA LEU A 29 -12.69 7.02 -4.61
C LEU A 29 -12.76 8.50 -5.01
N ARG A 30 -13.61 8.86 -5.99
CA ARG A 30 -13.82 10.27 -6.36
C ARG A 30 -14.42 11.08 -5.21
N ALA A 31 -15.43 10.55 -4.52
CA ALA A 31 -16.03 11.23 -3.37
C ALA A 31 -14.99 11.48 -2.26
N ALA A 32 -14.10 10.52 -2.00
CA ALA A 32 -13.01 10.68 -1.03
C ALA A 32 -11.95 11.70 -1.47
N VAL A 33 -11.75 11.90 -2.77
CA VAL A 33 -10.89 12.97 -3.31
C VAL A 33 -11.54 14.35 -3.18
N ASP A 34 -12.86 14.44 -3.38
CA ASP A 34 -13.63 15.68 -3.29
C ASP A 34 -13.79 16.15 -1.83
N GLU A 35 -13.84 15.23 -0.87
CA GLU A 35 -13.86 15.49 0.58
C GLU A 35 -12.58 14.98 1.28
N PRO A 36 -11.40 15.55 0.98
CA PRO A 36 -10.14 15.05 1.51
C PRO A 36 -10.08 15.18 3.04
N GLY A 37 -9.42 14.22 3.69
CA GLY A 37 -9.23 14.21 5.14
C GLY A 37 -10.41 13.68 5.95
N ARG A 38 -11.53 13.34 5.30
CA ARG A 38 -12.68 12.68 5.95
C ARG A 38 -12.60 11.17 5.76
N LEU A 39 -12.59 10.42 6.86
CA LEU A 39 -12.59 8.95 6.81
C LEU A 39 -14.03 8.43 6.85
N ASP A 40 -14.39 7.55 5.91
CA ASP A 40 -15.67 6.85 5.96
C ASP A 40 -15.68 5.81 7.08
N ARG A 41 -16.29 6.18 8.22
CA ARG A 41 -16.43 5.31 9.39
C ARG A 41 -17.37 4.11 9.17
N ALA A 42 -18.26 4.16 8.18
CA ALA A 42 -19.09 3.01 7.84
C ALA A 42 -18.27 1.97 7.09
N LEU A 43 -17.52 2.39 6.06
CA LEU A 43 -16.54 1.55 5.38
C LEU A 43 -15.53 0.94 6.36
N TRP A 44 -15.01 1.74 7.30
CA TRP A 44 -14.05 1.28 8.30
C TRP A 44 -14.59 0.15 9.18
N ARG A 45 -15.82 0.28 9.70
CA ARG A 45 -16.49 -0.78 10.47
C ARG A 45 -16.76 -2.02 9.64
N GLU A 46 -17.10 -1.86 8.35
CA GLU A 46 -17.31 -3.01 7.47
C GLU A 46 -16.02 -3.79 7.19
N LEU A 47 -14.89 -3.09 7.02
CA LEU A 47 -13.57 -3.74 6.93
C LEU A 47 -13.25 -4.52 8.21
N GLY A 48 -13.51 -3.93 9.37
CA GLY A 48 -13.33 -4.60 10.67
C GLY A 48 -14.26 -5.81 10.84
N ALA A 49 -15.54 -5.69 10.49
CA ALA A 49 -16.51 -6.79 10.52
C ALA A 49 -16.14 -7.94 9.57
N ALA A 50 -15.51 -7.63 8.44
CA ALA A 50 -14.94 -8.61 7.52
C ALA A 50 -13.62 -9.23 8.02
N GLY A 51 -13.12 -8.82 9.18
CA GLY A 51 -11.89 -9.32 9.79
C GLY A 51 -10.60 -8.69 9.26
N PHE A 52 -10.66 -7.65 8.41
CA PHE A 52 -9.48 -7.06 7.76
C PHE A 52 -8.43 -6.58 8.78
N PHE A 53 -8.85 -5.91 9.86
CA PHE A 53 -7.93 -5.46 10.91
C PHE A 53 -7.51 -6.58 11.86
N ALA A 54 -8.29 -7.66 11.94
CA ALA A 54 -8.06 -8.78 12.84
C ALA A 54 -7.41 -10.00 12.16
N LEU A 55 -6.94 -9.88 10.91
CA LEU A 55 -6.38 -11.00 10.13
C LEU A 55 -5.33 -11.80 10.91
N ARG A 56 -4.40 -11.10 11.57
CA ARG A 56 -3.29 -11.71 12.33
C ARG A 56 -3.55 -11.83 13.83
N LEU A 57 -4.73 -11.42 14.29
CA LEU A 57 -5.10 -11.56 15.68
C LEU A 57 -5.50 -13.02 15.92
N PRO A 58 -5.00 -13.71 16.98
CA PRO A 58 -5.39 -15.10 17.24
C PRO A 58 -6.89 -15.25 17.44
N GLU A 59 -7.46 -16.38 17.01
CA GLU A 59 -8.89 -16.69 17.17
C GLU A 59 -9.35 -16.64 18.63
N ALA A 60 -8.50 -17.08 19.57
CA ALA A 60 -8.77 -17.00 21.01
C ALA A 60 -8.97 -15.57 21.53
N ARG A 61 -8.58 -14.56 20.75
CA ARG A 61 -8.78 -13.13 21.02
C ARG A 61 -9.78 -12.48 20.04
N GLY A 62 -10.59 -13.27 19.34
CA GLY A 62 -11.60 -12.80 18.40
C GLY A 62 -11.05 -12.35 17.05
N GLY A 63 -9.86 -12.80 16.67
CA GLY A 63 -9.30 -12.55 15.34
C GLY A 63 -9.45 -13.73 14.38
N VAL A 64 -8.81 -13.64 13.21
CA VAL A 64 -8.88 -14.67 12.16
C VAL A 64 -7.76 -15.71 12.28
N GLY A 65 -6.66 -15.39 12.97
CA GLY A 65 -5.55 -16.31 13.21
C GLY A 65 -4.68 -16.63 11.99
N LEU A 66 -4.66 -15.75 10.98
CA LEU A 66 -3.80 -15.88 9.80
C LEU A 66 -2.40 -15.28 10.05
N GLU A 67 -1.47 -15.56 9.15
CA GLU A 67 -0.08 -15.12 9.28
C GLU A 67 0.25 -13.96 8.33
N LEU A 68 1.53 -13.56 8.31
CA LEU A 68 2.04 -12.49 7.46
C LEU A 68 1.76 -12.69 5.96
N PRO A 69 1.89 -13.90 5.37
CA PRO A 69 1.59 -14.10 3.95
C PRO A 69 0.17 -13.70 3.57
N GLU A 70 -0.83 -14.08 4.37
CA GLU A 70 -2.23 -13.72 4.14
C GLU A 70 -2.49 -12.23 4.34
N ALA A 71 -1.89 -11.63 5.38
CA ALA A 71 -2.00 -10.19 5.60
C ALA A 71 -1.42 -9.39 4.43
N VAL A 72 -0.25 -9.78 3.91
CA VAL A 72 0.36 -9.16 2.74
C VAL A 72 -0.58 -9.18 1.53
N LEU A 73 -1.30 -10.28 1.28
CA LEU A 73 -2.26 -10.35 0.17
C LEU A 73 -3.43 -9.37 0.35
N ALA A 74 -3.95 -9.22 1.58
CA ALA A 74 -5.03 -8.29 1.86
C ALA A 74 -4.59 -6.82 1.69
N PHE A 75 -3.38 -6.48 2.16
CA PHE A 75 -2.82 -5.14 2.03
C PHE A 75 -2.38 -4.82 0.59
N GLU A 76 -2.00 -5.83 -0.20
CA GLU A 76 -1.80 -5.68 -1.64
C GLU A 76 -3.10 -5.22 -2.34
N GLU A 77 -4.25 -5.85 -2.05
CA GLU A 77 -5.53 -5.43 -2.62
C GLU A 77 -5.98 -4.04 -2.12
N ALA A 78 -5.69 -3.68 -0.87
CA ALA A 78 -5.91 -2.33 -0.36
C ALA A 78 -5.06 -1.28 -1.10
N GLY A 79 -3.80 -1.60 -1.38
CA GLY A 79 -2.91 -0.78 -2.19
C GLY A 79 -3.41 -0.58 -3.63
N ARG A 80 -3.87 -1.67 -4.25
CA ARG A 80 -4.43 -1.71 -5.61
C ARG A 80 -5.64 -0.78 -5.78
N THR A 81 -6.40 -0.56 -4.73
CA THR A 81 -7.66 0.23 -4.73
C THR A 81 -7.49 1.64 -4.18
N LEU A 82 -6.28 2.04 -3.76
CA LEU A 82 -6.03 3.32 -3.08
C LEU A 82 -6.89 3.52 -1.82
N LEU A 83 -7.21 2.43 -1.12
CA LEU A 83 -8.05 2.46 0.08
C LEU A 83 -7.53 3.52 1.07
N PRO A 84 -8.33 4.53 1.44
CA PRO A 84 -7.94 5.57 2.38
C PRO A 84 -7.97 5.07 3.84
N GLY A 85 -7.10 5.64 4.67
CA GLY A 85 -7.09 5.42 6.11
C GLY A 85 -5.77 4.84 6.66
N PRO A 86 -5.58 4.89 7.99
CA PRO A 86 -4.37 4.38 8.65
C PRO A 86 -4.46 2.85 8.84
N LEU A 87 -4.60 2.11 7.73
CA LEU A 87 -4.92 0.68 7.69
C LEU A 87 -3.91 -0.16 8.48
N VAL A 88 -2.62 0.07 8.23
CA VAL A 88 -1.53 -0.66 8.88
C VAL A 88 -1.50 -0.41 10.37
N ALA A 89 -1.61 0.85 10.79
CA ALA A 89 -1.59 1.20 12.22
C ALA A 89 -2.78 0.58 12.98
N THR A 90 -3.97 0.57 12.36
CA THR A 90 -5.17 -0.06 12.95
C THR A 90 -5.05 -1.58 13.01
N HIS A 91 -4.55 -2.22 11.95
CA HIS A 91 -4.28 -3.66 11.95
C HIS A 91 -3.28 -4.06 13.05
N LEU A 92 -2.17 -3.32 13.19
CA LEU A 92 -1.17 -3.59 14.25
C LEU A 92 -1.69 -3.30 15.67
N ALA A 93 -2.76 -2.52 15.79
CA ALA A 93 -3.40 -2.20 17.06
C ALA A 93 -4.57 -3.13 17.42
N ALA A 94 -4.97 -4.05 16.53
CA ALA A 94 -6.15 -4.89 16.71
C ALA A 94 -6.17 -5.68 18.03
N GLY A 95 -5.00 -6.09 18.53
CA GLY A 95 -4.87 -6.84 19.79
C GLY A 95 -4.61 -6.00 21.04
N THR A 96 -4.46 -4.68 20.91
CA THR A 96 -4.04 -3.79 22.01
C THR A 96 -4.93 -2.57 22.20
N VAL A 97 -5.70 -2.17 21.19
CA VAL A 97 -6.64 -1.05 21.25
C VAL A 97 -8.07 -1.58 21.11
N PRO A 98 -8.96 -1.36 22.11
CA PRO A 98 -10.37 -1.72 22.01
C PRO A 98 -11.02 -1.13 20.75
N GLY A 99 -11.79 -1.95 20.03
CA GLY A 99 -12.48 -1.52 18.81
C GLY A 99 -11.62 -1.48 17.54
N ALA A 100 -10.28 -1.61 17.62
CA ALA A 100 -9.43 -1.59 16.43
C ALA A 100 -9.66 -2.82 15.53
N ALA A 101 -9.78 -4.01 16.13
CA ALA A 101 -10.06 -5.26 15.40
C ALA A 101 -11.40 -5.23 14.65
N THR A 102 -12.42 -4.61 15.24
CA THR A 102 -13.79 -4.52 14.70
C THR A 102 -14.01 -3.28 13.85
N GLY A 103 -13.01 -2.41 13.70
CA GLY A 103 -13.14 -1.15 12.96
C GLY A 103 -14.03 -0.11 13.67
N GLU A 104 -14.33 -0.29 14.95
CA GLU A 104 -14.99 0.73 15.76
C GLU A 104 -14.03 1.89 16.11
N ALA A 105 -12.75 1.56 16.30
CA ALA A 105 -11.68 2.53 16.51
C ALA A 105 -10.78 2.63 15.27
N VAL A 106 -10.39 3.86 14.95
CA VAL A 106 -9.37 4.21 13.96
C VAL A 106 -8.09 4.53 14.71
N VAL A 107 -7.02 3.82 14.40
CA VAL A 107 -5.73 3.99 15.06
C VAL A 107 -4.73 4.54 14.04
N ALA A 108 -4.14 5.69 14.37
CA ALA A 108 -2.97 6.24 13.67
C ALA A 108 -1.68 5.89 14.42
N ALA A 109 -0.54 6.05 13.76
CA ALA A 109 0.77 5.82 14.36
C ALA A 109 1.73 6.98 14.07
N ALA A 110 2.46 7.41 15.09
CA ALA A 110 3.59 8.32 15.03
C ALA A 110 4.88 7.50 15.07
N GLY A 111 5.43 7.23 13.88
CA GLY A 111 6.59 6.35 13.72
C GLY A 111 7.83 7.07 13.23
N ASN A 112 7.73 7.86 12.17
CA ASN A 112 8.91 8.34 11.43
C ASN A 112 8.87 9.85 11.18
N GLY A 113 8.54 10.62 12.22
CA GLY A 113 8.37 12.07 12.09
C GLY A 113 7.08 12.47 11.36
N LEU A 114 6.24 11.51 10.98
CA LEU A 114 4.95 11.71 10.33
C LEU A 114 3.84 10.93 11.05
N VAL A 115 2.62 11.49 11.00
CA VAL A 115 1.37 10.83 11.40
C VAL A 115 0.33 11.02 10.30
N GLU A 116 -0.15 9.91 9.75
CA GLU A 116 -1.29 9.92 8.82
C GLU A 116 -2.60 9.92 9.60
N TRP A 117 -3.62 10.61 9.07
CA TRP A 117 -5.00 10.56 9.59
C TRP A 117 -5.16 10.98 11.05
N LEU A 118 -4.25 11.81 11.59
CA LEU A 118 -4.26 12.24 12.99
C LEU A 118 -5.62 12.80 13.44
N GLU A 119 -6.23 13.69 12.65
CA GLU A 119 -7.51 14.33 13.00
C GLU A 119 -8.71 13.37 12.99
N GLN A 120 -8.58 12.22 12.31
CA GLN A 120 -9.63 11.21 12.22
C GLN A 120 -9.37 10.02 13.13
N ALA A 121 -8.23 9.97 13.83
CA ALA A 121 -7.85 8.86 14.69
C ALA A 121 -8.51 9.00 16.07
N ASP A 122 -9.04 7.90 16.58
CA ASP A 122 -9.54 7.82 17.95
C ASP A 122 -8.38 7.55 18.94
N VAL A 123 -7.34 6.85 18.46
CA VAL A 123 -6.13 6.55 19.21
C VAL A 123 -4.91 6.78 18.31
N VAL A 124 -3.84 7.33 18.88
CA VAL A 124 -2.55 7.46 18.21
C VAL A 124 -1.52 6.63 18.98
N ARG A 125 -0.86 5.71 18.28
CA ARG A 125 0.27 4.95 18.84
C ARG A 125 1.57 5.75 18.63
N GLY A 126 2.35 5.92 19.69
CA GLY A 126 3.54 6.78 19.67
C GLY A 126 3.23 8.20 20.15
N ASP A 127 4.23 9.08 20.07
CA ASP A 127 4.10 10.47 20.52
C ASP A 127 3.74 11.39 19.35
N ALA A 128 2.56 12.02 19.43
CA ALA A 128 2.09 13.03 18.47
C ALA A 128 2.07 14.45 19.06
N ALA A 129 2.73 14.67 20.21
CA ALA A 129 2.86 15.99 20.79
C ALA A 129 3.57 16.94 19.82
N GLY A 130 3.00 18.14 19.67
CA GLY A 130 3.53 19.15 18.75
C GLY A 130 3.31 18.82 17.27
N ALA A 131 2.37 17.92 16.93
CA ALA A 131 2.00 17.65 15.56
C ALA A 131 1.57 18.92 14.80
N VAL A 132 2.17 19.15 13.64
CA VAL A 132 1.84 20.28 12.75
C VAL A 132 1.26 19.75 11.44
N PRO A 133 0.10 20.25 10.97
CA PRO A 133 -0.48 19.82 9.70
C PRO A 133 0.49 20.01 8.53
N LEU A 134 0.56 19.01 7.65
CA LEU A 134 1.30 19.06 6.40
C LEU A 134 0.33 18.95 5.21
N ARG A 135 0.60 19.74 4.17
CA ARG A 135 -0.10 19.60 2.90
C ARG A 135 0.42 18.37 2.16
N SER A 136 -0.36 17.29 2.20
CA SER A 136 -0.09 16.09 1.42
C SER A 136 -0.26 16.33 -0.07
N VAL A 137 0.60 15.71 -0.89
CA VAL A 137 0.41 15.66 -2.35
C VAL A 137 -0.69 14.67 -2.74
N ASP A 138 -0.98 13.71 -1.87
CA ASP A 138 -2.08 12.77 -2.02
C ASP A 138 -3.29 13.21 -1.17
N PRO A 139 -4.41 13.60 -1.79
CA PRO A 139 -5.59 14.06 -1.06
C PRO A 139 -6.20 12.98 -0.14
N LEU A 140 -5.89 11.70 -0.40
CA LEU A 140 -6.40 10.55 0.35
C LEU A 140 -5.50 10.16 1.53
N THR A 141 -4.47 10.95 1.83
CA THR A 141 -3.57 10.71 2.96
C THR A 141 -3.27 12.05 3.66
N PRO A 142 -4.18 12.54 4.52
CA PRO A 142 -3.91 13.70 5.37
C PRO A 142 -2.74 13.41 6.31
N LEU A 143 -1.83 14.37 6.47
CA LEU A 143 -0.54 14.17 7.14
C LEU A 143 -0.26 15.26 8.16
N HIS A 144 0.44 14.88 9.22
CA HIS A 144 1.05 15.78 10.19
C HIS A 144 2.52 15.45 10.34
N ARG A 145 3.35 16.46 10.56
CA ARG A 145 4.74 16.31 11.01
C ARG A 145 4.76 16.26 12.51
N VAL A 146 5.51 15.33 13.09
CA VAL A 146 5.81 15.29 14.53
C VAL A 146 7.31 15.48 14.78
N PRO A 147 7.72 16.15 15.87
CA PRO A 147 9.13 16.47 16.12
C PRO A 147 10.00 15.24 16.42
N ALA A 148 9.43 14.22 17.05
CA ALA A 148 10.13 13.00 17.43
C ALA A 148 9.82 11.88 16.43
N ALA A 149 10.87 11.24 15.91
CA ALA A 149 10.76 9.95 15.25
C ALA A 149 10.84 8.84 16.31
N GLY A 150 9.95 7.86 16.19
CA GLY A 150 9.93 6.65 17.01
C GLY A 150 10.50 5.45 16.25
N ALA A 151 10.52 4.29 16.90
CA ALA A 151 10.81 3.05 16.22
C ALA A 151 9.65 2.67 15.28
N VAL A 152 9.97 2.21 14.08
CA VAL A 152 9.00 1.68 13.13
C VAL A 152 8.92 0.15 13.30
N ASP A 153 7.70 -0.37 13.37
CA ASP A 153 7.45 -1.82 13.42
C ASP A 153 7.81 -2.46 12.05
N PRO A 154 8.68 -3.49 11.99
CA PRO A 154 9.01 -4.17 10.73
C PRO A 154 7.79 -4.70 9.96
N VAL A 155 6.73 -5.10 10.67
CA VAL A 155 5.47 -5.51 10.02
C VAL A 155 4.81 -4.30 9.35
N ALA A 156 4.91 -3.11 9.92
CA ALA A 156 4.41 -1.90 9.27
C ALA A 156 5.17 -1.62 7.96
N VAL A 157 6.48 -1.83 7.94
CA VAL A 157 7.33 -1.71 6.74
C VAL A 157 6.87 -2.70 5.66
N LEU A 158 6.71 -3.98 6.02
CA LEU A 158 6.28 -5.03 5.10
C LEU A 158 4.87 -4.79 4.55
N LEU A 159 3.89 -4.43 5.39
CA LEU A 159 2.53 -4.18 4.93
C LEU A 159 2.45 -2.90 4.08
N THR A 160 3.30 -1.91 4.32
CA THR A 160 3.44 -0.74 3.43
C THR A 160 4.04 -1.15 2.08
N ALA A 161 5.02 -2.06 2.06
CA ALA A 161 5.55 -2.64 0.82
C ALA A 161 4.47 -3.41 0.04
N ALA A 162 3.60 -4.16 0.73
CA ALA A 162 2.46 -4.82 0.10
C ALA A 162 1.48 -3.83 -0.55
N GLU A 163 1.14 -2.73 0.14
CA GLU A 163 0.31 -1.67 -0.46
C GLU A 163 0.95 -1.04 -1.70
N GLN A 164 2.28 -0.82 -1.69
CA GLN A 164 3.00 -0.31 -2.86
C GLN A 164 2.99 -1.31 -4.02
N LEU A 165 3.20 -2.60 -3.74
CA LEU A 165 3.08 -3.66 -4.73
C LEU A 165 1.68 -3.70 -5.37
N GLY A 166 0.64 -3.52 -4.56
CA GLY A 166 -0.73 -3.39 -5.04
C GLY A 166 -0.92 -2.23 -6.01
N GLY A 167 -0.38 -1.06 -5.65
CA GLY A 167 -0.35 0.12 -6.51
C GLY A 167 0.40 -0.12 -7.81
N ALA A 168 1.59 -0.72 -7.76
CA ALA A 168 2.42 -1.08 -8.92
C ALA A 168 1.69 -2.04 -9.87
N THR A 169 1.04 -3.07 -9.30
CA THR A 169 0.22 -4.02 -10.05
C THR A 169 -0.91 -3.31 -10.78
N ARG A 170 -1.63 -2.42 -10.10
CA ARG A 170 -2.75 -1.68 -10.69
C ARG A 170 -2.32 -0.81 -11.86
N VAL A 171 -1.26 -0.03 -11.70
CA VAL A 171 -0.79 0.86 -12.77
C VAL A 171 -0.22 0.08 -13.95
N CYS A 172 0.42 -1.07 -13.73
CA CYS A 172 0.83 -1.98 -14.81
C CYS A 172 -0.36 -2.50 -15.63
N GLU A 173 -1.42 -2.95 -14.96
CA GLU A 173 -2.64 -3.40 -15.65
C GLU A 173 -3.30 -2.28 -16.45
N LEU A 174 -3.40 -1.07 -15.85
CA LEU A 174 -3.99 0.09 -16.51
C LEU A 174 -3.19 0.51 -17.75
N ALA A 175 -1.86 0.55 -17.64
CA ALA A 175 -0.99 0.84 -18.78
C ALA A 175 -1.17 -0.17 -19.91
N VAL A 176 -1.16 -1.47 -19.61
CA VAL A 176 -1.36 -2.53 -20.61
C VAL A 176 -2.75 -2.47 -21.22
N GLN A 177 -3.79 -2.27 -20.41
CA GLN A 177 -5.16 -2.14 -20.90
C GLN A 177 -5.30 -0.97 -21.87
N HIS A 178 -4.76 0.20 -21.50
CA HIS A 178 -4.77 1.37 -22.37
C HIS A 178 -3.97 1.15 -23.64
N ALA A 179 -2.78 0.57 -23.53
CA ALA A 179 -1.92 0.29 -24.66
C ALA A 179 -2.58 -0.64 -25.70
N ARG A 180 -3.43 -1.55 -25.24
CA ARG A 180 -4.16 -2.49 -26.11
C ARG A 180 -5.36 -1.86 -26.82
N THR A 181 -5.99 -0.84 -26.25
CA THR A 181 -7.26 -0.30 -26.77
C THR A 181 -7.11 1.07 -27.42
N ARG A 182 -6.12 1.87 -27.01
CA ARG A 182 -5.89 3.19 -27.59
C ARG A 182 -5.22 3.06 -28.94
N GLU A 183 -5.84 3.60 -29.99
CA GLU A 183 -5.28 3.62 -31.34
C GLU A 183 -4.68 4.98 -31.70
N GLN A 184 -3.49 4.97 -32.30
CA GLN A 184 -2.84 6.12 -32.94
C GLN A 184 -2.06 5.63 -34.16
N PHE A 185 -1.94 6.46 -35.19
CA PHE A 185 -1.29 6.09 -36.46
C PHE A 185 -1.85 4.77 -37.05
N GLY A 186 -3.15 4.55 -36.91
CA GLY A 186 -3.86 3.40 -37.51
C GLY A 186 -3.67 2.05 -36.80
N GLN A 187 -3.10 2.01 -35.58
CA GLN A 187 -2.96 0.77 -34.80
C GLN A 187 -3.00 1.04 -33.29
N PRO A 188 -3.23 0.01 -32.44
CA PRO A 188 -3.06 0.12 -31.00
C PRO A 188 -1.66 0.61 -30.61
N ILE A 189 -1.56 1.54 -29.66
CA ILE A 189 -0.27 2.10 -29.25
C ILE A 189 0.68 1.05 -28.68
N GLY A 190 0.14 -0.05 -28.13
CA GLY A 190 0.89 -1.21 -27.68
C GLY A 190 1.60 -1.97 -28.80
N ALA A 191 1.37 -1.66 -30.07
CA ALA A 191 2.15 -2.20 -31.19
C ALA A 191 3.56 -1.57 -31.29
N PHE A 192 3.73 -0.33 -30.83
CA PHE A 192 5.00 0.38 -30.87
C PHE A 192 5.99 -0.16 -29.83
N GLN A 193 7.23 -0.42 -30.26
CA GLN A 193 8.27 -1.00 -29.40
C GLN A 193 8.53 -0.20 -28.13
N ALA A 194 8.52 1.15 -28.21
CA ALA A 194 8.70 2.00 -27.04
C ALA A 194 7.64 1.75 -25.95
N ILE A 195 6.36 1.59 -26.34
CA ILE A 195 5.27 1.29 -25.40
C ILE A 195 5.37 -0.15 -24.87
N LYS A 196 5.75 -1.11 -25.72
CA LYS A 196 5.99 -2.50 -25.29
C LYS A 196 7.08 -2.59 -24.24
N HIS A 197 8.21 -1.91 -24.46
CA HIS A 197 9.31 -1.90 -23.50
C HIS A 197 8.90 -1.29 -22.17
N LEU A 198 8.20 -0.14 -22.17
CA LEU A 198 7.65 0.43 -20.92
C LEU A 198 6.76 -0.58 -20.18
N CYS A 199 5.78 -1.19 -20.86
CA CYS A 199 4.90 -2.17 -20.22
C CYS A 199 5.64 -3.40 -19.71
N ALA A 200 6.64 -3.89 -20.45
CA ALA A 200 7.45 -5.04 -20.05
C ALA A 200 8.32 -4.72 -18.82
N GLU A 201 8.95 -3.54 -18.79
CA GLU A 201 9.74 -3.09 -17.64
C GLU A 201 8.87 -2.90 -16.39
N MET A 202 7.68 -2.33 -16.53
CA MET A 202 6.71 -2.22 -15.45
C MET A 202 6.35 -3.60 -14.87
N LEU A 203 6.11 -4.59 -15.73
CA LEU A 203 5.83 -5.96 -15.32
C LEU A 203 7.04 -6.57 -14.58
N VAL A 204 8.26 -6.41 -15.10
CA VAL A 204 9.48 -6.93 -14.47
C VAL A 204 9.68 -6.34 -13.08
N ARG A 205 9.50 -5.02 -12.90
CA ARG A 205 9.61 -4.38 -11.58
C ARG A 205 8.53 -4.90 -10.62
N THR A 206 7.30 -5.03 -11.11
CA THR A 206 6.16 -5.51 -10.31
C THR A 206 6.37 -6.96 -9.84
N GLU A 207 6.80 -7.85 -10.73
CA GLU A 207 7.01 -9.26 -10.37
C GLU A 207 8.26 -9.48 -9.50
N THR A 208 9.31 -8.67 -9.70
CA THR A 208 10.48 -8.64 -8.80
C THR A 208 10.06 -8.20 -7.39
N ALA A 209 9.28 -7.11 -7.28
CA ALA A 209 8.75 -6.65 -6.01
C ALA A 209 7.81 -7.68 -5.36
N ARG A 210 6.95 -8.35 -6.16
CA ARG A 210 6.05 -9.41 -5.69
C ARG A 210 6.82 -10.55 -5.05
N ALA A 211 7.85 -11.04 -5.72
CA ALA A 211 8.68 -12.13 -5.21
C ALA A 211 9.35 -11.74 -3.88
N ALA A 212 9.90 -10.52 -3.78
CA ALA A 212 10.54 -10.03 -2.57
C ALA A 212 9.54 -9.85 -1.41
N VAL A 213 8.40 -9.20 -1.65
CA VAL A 213 7.36 -9.00 -0.64
C VAL A 213 6.80 -10.34 -0.13
N TYR A 214 6.55 -11.30 -1.01
CA TYR A 214 6.04 -12.60 -0.60
C TYR A 214 7.11 -13.43 0.14
N ALA A 215 8.38 -13.33 -0.25
CA ALA A 215 9.47 -13.96 0.47
C ALA A 215 9.64 -13.36 1.88
N ALA A 216 9.67 -12.03 2.00
CA ALA A 216 9.76 -11.33 3.28
C ALA A 216 8.59 -11.64 4.22
N ALA A 217 7.40 -11.91 3.68
CA ALA A 217 6.26 -12.35 4.47
C ALA A 217 6.43 -13.75 5.08
N VAL A 218 7.21 -14.61 4.44
CA VAL A 218 7.50 -15.97 4.92
C VAL A 218 8.70 -15.97 5.86
N THR A 219 9.75 -15.22 5.55
CA THR A 219 10.98 -15.19 6.37
C THR A 219 10.81 -14.31 7.60
N ALA A 220 10.03 -13.23 7.49
CA ALA A 220 9.90 -12.16 8.49
C ALA A 220 11.26 -11.58 8.91
N ASP A 221 12.28 -11.75 8.07
CA ASP A 221 13.64 -11.29 8.31
C ASP A 221 13.74 -9.78 8.01
N PRO A 222 14.39 -8.98 8.88
CA PRO A 222 14.47 -7.54 8.68
C PRO A 222 15.13 -7.12 7.35
N ALA A 223 16.25 -7.74 6.91
CA ALA A 223 16.85 -7.44 5.61
C ALA A 223 15.90 -7.77 4.46
N ASP A 224 15.20 -8.90 4.51
CA ASP A 224 14.22 -9.26 3.48
C ASP A 224 13.07 -8.24 3.43
N ILE A 225 12.58 -7.79 4.58
CA ILE A 225 11.53 -6.77 4.69
C ILE A 225 11.98 -5.43 4.09
N HIS A 226 13.18 -4.97 4.42
CA HIS A 226 13.71 -3.72 3.87
C HIS A 226 14.03 -3.84 2.36
N THR A 227 14.50 -5.00 1.91
CA THR A 227 14.68 -5.29 0.48
C THR A 227 13.33 -5.24 -0.27
N ALA A 228 12.31 -5.89 0.29
CA ALA A 228 10.96 -5.89 -0.25
C ALA A 228 10.38 -4.46 -0.30
N ARG A 229 10.63 -3.65 0.73
CA ARG A 229 10.22 -2.23 0.79
C ARG A 229 10.81 -1.43 -0.37
N LEU A 230 12.12 -1.50 -0.58
CA LEU A 230 12.83 -0.77 -1.63
C LEU A 230 12.34 -1.16 -3.03
N LEU A 231 12.20 -2.47 -3.29
CA LEU A 231 11.72 -2.98 -4.58
C LEU A 231 10.26 -2.60 -4.85
N ALA A 232 9.40 -2.65 -3.85
CA ALA A 232 8.01 -2.26 -3.98
C ALA A 232 7.84 -0.74 -4.21
N ASP A 233 8.63 0.09 -3.53
CA ASP A 233 8.65 1.54 -3.78
C ASP A 233 9.11 1.88 -5.20
N GLU A 234 10.18 1.22 -5.66
CA GLU A 234 10.65 1.38 -7.03
C GLU A 234 9.54 1.03 -8.03
N ALA A 235 8.94 -0.15 -7.87
CA ALA A 235 7.88 -0.63 -8.75
C ALA A 235 6.68 0.32 -8.76
N ALA A 236 6.25 0.81 -7.60
CA ALA A 236 5.11 1.71 -7.50
C ALA A 236 5.39 3.10 -8.10
N VAL A 237 6.52 3.72 -7.75
CA VAL A 237 6.84 5.09 -8.19
C VAL A 237 7.20 5.12 -9.68
N ARG A 238 8.11 4.24 -10.14
CA ARG A 238 8.48 4.22 -11.56
C ARG A 238 7.32 3.69 -12.41
N GLY A 239 6.64 2.65 -11.94
CA GLY A 239 5.46 2.12 -12.63
C GLY A 239 4.36 3.17 -12.80
N ALA A 240 4.06 3.96 -11.78
CA ALA A 240 3.04 5.01 -11.92
C ALA A 240 3.46 6.10 -12.92
N ARG A 241 4.76 6.47 -12.97
CA ARG A 241 5.29 7.42 -13.98
C ARG A 241 5.21 6.85 -15.40
N ASP A 242 5.60 5.59 -15.59
CA ASP A 242 5.54 4.91 -16.88
C ASP A 242 4.09 4.77 -17.35
N CYS A 243 3.16 4.46 -16.43
CA CYS A 243 1.73 4.41 -16.73
C CYS A 243 1.18 5.75 -17.19
N LEU A 244 1.57 6.86 -16.53
CA LEU A 244 1.21 8.21 -16.96
C LEU A 244 1.76 8.49 -18.37
N GLN A 245 3.01 8.10 -18.64
CA GLN A 245 3.63 8.25 -19.95
C GLN A 245 2.88 7.48 -21.05
N VAL A 246 2.45 6.24 -20.77
CA VAL A 246 1.66 5.41 -21.70
C VAL A 246 0.30 6.05 -22.01
N HIS A 247 -0.31 6.75 -21.05
CA HIS A 247 -1.59 7.45 -21.25
C HIS A 247 -1.42 8.87 -21.86
N GLY A 248 -0.20 9.40 -21.90
CA GLY A 248 0.09 10.73 -22.39
C GLY A 248 -0.68 11.82 -21.63
N GLY A 249 -1.20 12.82 -22.34
CA GLY A 249 -1.93 13.94 -21.72
C GLY A 249 -3.15 13.54 -20.88
N MET A 250 -3.82 12.44 -21.23
CA MET A 250 -4.96 11.92 -20.44
C MET A 250 -4.55 11.47 -19.04
N GLY A 251 -3.30 11.00 -18.87
CA GLY A 251 -2.81 10.60 -17.55
C GLY A 251 -2.77 11.75 -16.54
N PHE A 252 -2.73 13.00 -17.02
CA PHE A 252 -2.68 14.20 -16.21
C PHE A 252 -4.06 14.83 -15.95
N THR A 253 -5.14 14.26 -16.47
CA THR A 253 -6.50 14.74 -16.21
C THR A 253 -7.11 14.06 -14.98
N TRP A 254 -8.15 14.67 -14.43
CA TRP A 254 -8.95 14.09 -13.34
C TRP A 254 -9.92 12.99 -13.81
N GLU A 255 -10.00 12.75 -15.13
CA GLU A 255 -10.82 11.67 -15.68
C GLU A 255 -10.24 10.28 -15.36
N PHE A 256 -8.93 10.22 -15.10
CA PHE A 256 -8.20 9.01 -14.76
C PHE A 256 -7.51 9.13 -13.40
N GLU A 257 -7.62 8.07 -12.59
CA GLU A 257 -7.09 8.01 -11.22
C GLU A 257 -5.58 7.72 -11.15
N LEU A 258 -4.91 7.66 -12.30
CA LEU A 258 -3.49 7.27 -12.44
C LEU A 258 -2.55 8.15 -11.61
N HIS A 259 -2.82 9.45 -11.63
CA HIS A 259 -2.03 10.43 -10.91
C HIS A 259 -2.18 10.27 -9.38
N LEU A 260 -3.29 9.70 -8.88
CA LEU A 260 -3.48 9.39 -7.47
C LEU A 260 -2.56 8.25 -7.03
N HIS A 261 -2.35 7.24 -7.88
CA HIS A 261 -1.37 6.17 -7.61
C HIS A 261 0.05 6.73 -7.48
N LEU A 262 0.46 7.66 -8.34
CA LEU A 262 1.78 8.29 -8.22
C LEU A 262 1.91 9.11 -6.93
N LYS A 263 0.90 9.94 -6.62
CA LYS A 263 0.89 10.76 -5.41
C LYS A 263 0.93 9.91 -4.14
N ARG A 264 0.10 8.86 -4.05
CA ARG A 264 0.09 7.92 -2.92
C ARG A 264 1.42 7.17 -2.82
N ALA A 265 2.00 6.75 -3.95
CA ALA A 265 3.29 6.07 -3.96
C ALA A 265 4.39 6.96 -3.36
N TRP A 266 4.46 8.25 -3.73
CA TRP A 266 5.40 9.21 -3.13
C TRP A 266 5.17 9.46 -1.65
N VAL A 267 3.92 9.56 -1.20
CA VAL A 267 3.65 9.72 0.24
C VAL A 267 4.13 8.48 0.99
N ARG A 268 3.81 7.29 0.48
CA ARG A 268 4.20 6.02 1.11
C ARG A 268 5.71 5.79 1.14
N THR A 269 6.51 6.27 0.17
CA THR A 269 8.00 6.18 0.25
C THR A 269 8.58 6.89 1.48
N HIS A 270 7.80 7.78 2.11
CA HIS A 270 8.15 8.47 3.34
C HIS A 270 7.37 7.93 4.55
N ARG A 271 6.65 6.81 4.41
CA ARG A 271 5.90 6.14 5.49
C ARG A 271 6.66 4.92 5.98
N ALA A 272 6.62 4.70 7.30
CA ALA A 272 7.26 3.55 7.95
C ALA A 272 8.77 3.52 7.66
N GLY A 273 9.38 4.70 7.68
CA GLY A 273 10.79 4.94 7.37
C GLY A 273 11.01 5.43 5.94
N GLU A 274 12.15 6.09 5.72
CA GLU A 274 12.56 6.55 4.38
C GLU A 274 13.29 5.44 3.61
N ALA A 275 13.36 5.57 2.28
CA ALA A 275 14.18 4.67 1.45
C ALA A 275 15.62 4.60 1.98
N THR A 276 16.20 5.74 2.36
CA THR A 276 17.54 5.83 2.97
C THR A 276 17.67 4.98 4.23
N GLU A 277 16.66 4.98 5.11
CA GLU A 277 16.71 4.17 6.34
C GLU A 277 16.69 2.66 6.02
N SER A 278 15.93 2.26 4.99
CA SER A 278 15.91 0.88 4.52
C SER A 278 17.23 0.49 3.83
N GLU A 279 17.84 1.40 3.07
CA GLU A 279 19.17 1.20 2.47
C GLU A 279 20.25 1.04 3.55
N GLU A 280 20.26 1.92 4.56
CA GLU A 280 21.22 1.87 5.67
C GLU A 280 21.04 0.60 6.52
N THR A 281 19.81 0.19 6.79
CA THR A 281 19.53 -1.04 7.54
C THR A 281 20.03 -2.26 6.78
N LEU A 282 19.71 -2.36 5.48
CA LEU A 282 20.18 -3.45 4.64
C LEU A 282 21.72 -3.46 4.52
N ALA A 283 22.33 -2.29 4.35
CA ALA A 283 23.79 -2.16 4.29
C ALA A 283 24.45 -2.63 5.60
N ALA A 284 23.91 -2.23 6.75
CA ALA A 284 24.42 -2.65 8.05
C ALA A 284 24.38 -4.18 8.23
N GLU A 285 23.30 -4.83 7.79
CA GLU A 285 23.17 -6.28 7.88
C GLU A 285 24.11 -7.02 6.94
N LEU A 286 24.25 -6.57 5.69
CA LEU A 286 25.19 -7.15 4.72
C LEU A 286 26.64 -7.04 5.20
N LEU A 287 27.00 -5.96 5.90
CA LEU A 287 28.33 -5.78 6.48
C LEU A 287 28.57 -6.60 7.75
N ALA A 288 27.51 -7.00 8.46
CA ALA A 288 27.61 -7.78 9.69
C ALA A 288 27.79 -9.29 9.45
N GLN A 289 27.48 -9.78 8.23
CA GLN A 289 27.67 -11.19 7.87
C GLN A 289 29.10 -11.42 7.32
N PRO A 290 29.92 -12.30 7.92
CA PRO A 290 31.20 -12.67 7.34
C PRO A 290 31.00 -13.42 6.02
N ILE A 291 31.74 -13.02 4.98
CA ILE A 291 31.74 -13.60 3.62
C ILE A 291 32.17 -15.06 3.64
#